data_AF-A0A444JF36-F1
#
_entry.id   AF-A0A444JF36-F1
#
_cell.length_a   1.000
_cell.length_b   1.000
_cell.length_c   1.000
_cell.angle_alpha   90.00
_cell.angle_beta   90.00
_cell.angle_gamma   90.00
#
_symmetry.space_group_name_H-M   'P 1'
#
loop_
_entity.id
_entity.type
_entity.pdbx_description
1 polymer ?
#
loop_
_entity_poly.entity_id
_entity_poly.type
_entity_poly.pdbx_seq_one_letter_code
_entity_poly.pdbx_strand_id
1 'polypeptide(L)'
;MKGPAHTIDSIEKAIEDLLIRGYDGGFLIIDVSGTDYFIQLRKYILASGNYGIELSFPKAKWSEFFFTALVAYCDKAQINYTISKGDASKEELDFLDIDFGKETHEAHNFIKNIITEIFGLKRDVKLFVRLENAALA
;
A
#
# COMPACT_ATOMS: atom_id res chain seq x y z
N MET A 1 -14.26 14.85 4.98
CA MET A 1 -13.28 15.86 4.52
C MET A 1 -11.97 15.11 4.32
N LYS A 2 -11.37 15.10 3.12
CA LYS A 2 -10.06 14.46 2.93
C LYS A 2 -9.03 15.25 3.77
N GLY A 3 -8.11 14.56 4.45
CA GLY A 3 -7.12 15.17 5.36
C GLY A 3 -6.18 16.16 4.65
N PRO A 4 -5.09 16.60 5.31
CA PRO A 4 -4.09 17.44 4.64
C PRO A 4 -3.55 16.76 3.37
N ALA A 5 -3.22 17.57 2.37
CA ALA A 5 -2.59 17.08 1.15
C ALA A 5 -1.10 16.82 1.38
N HIS A 6 -0.62 15.71 0.86
CA HIS A 6 0.76 15.23 0.93
C HIS A 6 1.39 15.17 -0.46
N THR A 7 2.71 15.28 -0.52
CA THR A 7 3.52 14.91 -1.70
C THR A 7 4.00 13.47 -1.58
N ILE A 8 4.44 12.86 -2.68
CA ILE A 8 5.00 11.50 -2.68
C ILE A 8 6.14 11.38 -1.67
N ASP A 9 7.03 12.36 -1.57
CA ASP A 9 8.18 12.27 -0.64
C ASP A 9 7.76 12.43 0.84
N SER A 10 6.58 13.00 1.11
CA SER A 10 6.11 13.26 2.48
C SER A 10 5.32 12.12 3.13
N ILE A 11 4.97 11.06 2.38
CA ILE A 11 4.18 9.93 2.92
C ILE A 11 5.01 8.94 3.73
N GLU A 12 6.35 8.98 3.64
CA GLU A 12 7.25 8.08 4.37
C GLU A 12 6.97 8.11 5.87
N LYS A 13 6.83 9.33 6.43
CA LYS A 13 6.47 9.52 7.84
C LYS A 13 5.15 8.87 8.22
N ALA A 14 4.17 8.83 7.31
CA ALA A 14 2.89 8.20 7.58
C ALA A 14 2.99 6.66 7.57
N ILE A 15 3.91 6.11 6.77
CA ILE A 15 4.26 4.68 6.77
C ILE A 15 4.97 4.32 8.08
N GLU A 16 5.90 5.16 8.54
CA GLU A 16 6.53 5.02 9.85
C GLU A 16 5.51 5.07 10.99
N ASP A 17 4.56 6.01 10.94
CA ASP A 17 3.50 6.12 11.93
C ASP A 17 2.59 4.87 11.92
N LEU A 18 2.28 4.29 10.75
CA LEU A 18 1.58 3.00 10.66
C LEU A 18 2.38 1.91 11.39
N LEU A 19 3.67 1.76 11.08
CA LEU A 19 4.51 0.72 11.68
C LEU A 19 4.63 0.88 13.20
N ILE A 20 4.82 2.10 13.70
CA ILE A 20 5.09 2.36 15.12
C ILE A 20 3.79 2.34 15.94
N ARG A 21 2.74 3.01 15.48
CA ARG A 21 1.54 3.30 16.28
C ARG A 21 0.34 2.41 15.97
N GLY A 22 0.30 1.79 14.79
CA GLY A 22 -0.81 0.95 14.38
C GLY A 22 -0.98 -0.28 15.27
N TYR A 23 -2.20 -0.81 15.32
CA TYR A 23 -2.47 -2.11 15.91
C TYR A 23 -2.32 -3.21 14.85
N ASP A 24 -2.44 -4.47 15.26
CA ASP A 24 -2.57 -5.56 14.31
C ASP A 24 -3.80 -5.32 13.43
N GLY A 25 -3.62 -5.35 12.11
CA GLY A 25 -4.65 -4.98 11.15
C GLY A 25 -4.92 -3.47 11.01
N GLY A 26 -4.05 -2.60 11.53
CA GLY A 26 -4.09 -1.17 11.21
C GLY A 26 -3.83 -0.91 9.72
N PHE A 27 -4.44 0.11 9.14
CA PHE A 27 -4.32 0.41 7.71
C PHE A 27 -3.84 1.84 7.45
N LEU A 28 -3.00 2.00 6.43
CA LEU A 28 -2.69 3.28 5.82
C LEU A 28 -3.25 3.28 4.40
N ILE A 29 -4.17 4.19 4.11
CA ILE A 29 -4.75 4.38 2.79
C ILE A 29 -4.19 5.68 2.20
N ILE A 30 -3.67 5.59 0.99
CA ILE A 30 -3.08 6.69 0.22
C ILE A 30 -3.94 6.91 -1.03
N ASP A 31 -4.84 7.88 -0.98
CA ASP A 31 -5.68 8.25 -2.11
C ASP A 31 -4.94 9.23 -3.02
N VAL A 32 -4.99 8.98 -4.34
CA VAL A 32 -4.43 9.89 -5.34
C VAL A 32 -5.47 10.95 -5.71
N SER A 33 -5.09 12.23 -5.66
CA SER A 33 -6.01 13.32 -6.02
C SER A 33 -6.37 13.31 -7.50
N GLY A 34 -7.68 13.44 -7.79
CA GLY A 34 -8.18 13.55 -9.16
C GLY A 34 -8.29 12.21 -9.91
N THR A 35 -8.09 11.10 -9.23
CA THR A 35 -8.32 9.74 -9.75
C THR A 35 -9.10 8.91 -8.73
N ASP A 36 -9.49 7.70 -9.13
CA ASP A 36 -10.05 6.68 -8.23
C ASP A 36 -8.96 5.73 -7.69
N TYR A 37 -7.68 6.08 -7.87
CA TYR A 37 -6.57 5.22 -7.49
C TYR A 37 -6.23 5.41 -6.02
N PHE A 38 -5.94 4.29 -5.37
CA PHE A 38 -5.44 4.28 -4.01
C PHE A 38 -4.43 3.15 -3.82
N ILE A 39 -3.60 3.31 -2.79
CA ILE A 39 -2.69 2.27 -2.31
C ILE A 39 -2.98 2.06 -0.84
N GLN A 40 -3.01 0.80 -0.40
CA GLN A 40 -3.24 0.45 0.99
C GLN A 40 -2.06 -0.35 1.53
N LEU A 41 -1.54 0.07 2.67
CA LEU A 41 -0.67 -0.74 3.50
C LEU A 41 -1.43 -1.23 4.73
N ARG A 42 -1.09 -2.43 5.19
CA ARG A 42 -1.59 -3.00 6.44
C ARG A 42 -0.42 -3.27 7.36
N LYS A 43 -0.61 -3.03 8.67
CA LYS A 43 0.28 -3.53 9.71
C LYS A 43 -0.17 -4.92 10.15
N TYR A 44 0.79 -5.82 10.33
CA TYR A 44 0.57 -7.11 10.98
C TYR A 44 1.41 -7.20 12.25
N ILE A 45 0.91 -7.91 13.27
CA ILE A 45 1.65 -8.26 14.49
C ILE A 45 1.44 -9.75 14.77
N LEU A 46 2.47 -10.56 14.54
CA LEU A 46 2.42 -12.01 14.78
C LEU A 46 2.83 -12.37 16.21
N ALA A 47 3.82 -11.67 16.75
CA ALA A 47 4.31 -11.83 18.12
C ALA A 47 5.11 -10.60 18.57
N SER A 48 5.50 -10.56 19.84
CA SER A 48 6.42 -9.52 20.34
C SER A 48 7.71 -9.50 19.51
N GLY A 49 8.04 -8.34 18.93
CA GLY A 49 9.19 -8.17 18.05
C GLY A 49 9.00 -8.68 16.62
N ASN A 50 7.94 -9.44 16.33
CA ASN A 50 7.60 -9.96 15.01
C ASN A 50 6.34 -9.27 14.45
N TYR A 51 6.58 -8.16 13.75
CA TYR A 51 5.56 -7.29 13.17
C TYR A 51 6.17 -6.55 11.98
N GLY A 52 5.30 -6.07 11.10
CA GLY A 52 5.72 -5.35 9.91
C GLY A 52 4.57 -4.71 9.17
N ILE A 53 4.85 -4.27 7.95
CA ILE A 53 3.89 -3.71 7.02
C ILE A 53 3.88 -4.52 5.72
N GLU A 54 2.69 -4.74 5.21
CA GLU A 54 2.44 -5.42 3.95
C GLU A 54 1.59 -4.52 3.02
N LEU A 55 1.80 -4.67 1.72
CA LEU A 55 0.94 -4.13 0.68
C LEU A 55 0.15 -5.27 0.06
N SER A 56 -1.17 -5.11 -0.07
CA SER A 56 -2.05 -6.05 -0.78
C SER A 56 -2.76 -5.31 -1.90
N PHE A 57 -2.22 -5.37 -3.11
CA PHE A 57 -2.78 -4.65 -4.27
C PHE A 57 -3.85 -5.50 -4.97
N PRO A 58 -5.10 -5.03 -5.07
CA PRO A 58 -6.19 -5.84 -5.60
C PRO A 58 -6.12 -5.98 -7.12
N LYS A 59 -6.51 -7.14 -7.63
CA LYS A 59 -6.87 -7.36 -9.04
C LYS A 59 -8.37 -7.12 -9.23
N ALA A 60 -8.77 -5.85 -9.13
CA ALA A 60 -10.14 -5.42 -9.34
C ALA A 60 -10.31 -4.82 -10.74
N LYS A 61 -11.56 -4.62 -11.18
CA LYS A 61 -11.85 -4.03 -12.51
C LYS A 61 -11.14 -2.71 -12.78
N TRP A 62 -10.97 -1.86 -11.77
CA TRP A 62 -10.28 -0.56 -11.91
C TRP A 62 -8.76 -0.70 -11.95
N SER A 63 -8.21 -1.78 -11.38
CA SER A 63 -6.77 -1.97 -11.14
C SER A 63 -6.15 -3.10 -11.94
N GLU A 64 -6.91 -3.88 -12.71
CA GLU A 64 -6.42 -5.07 -13.43
C GLU A 64 -5.21 -4.79 -14.33
N PHE A 65 -5.23 -3.65 -15.04
CA PHE A 65 -4.10 -3.20 -15.85
C PHE A 65 -2.86 -2.91 -14.99
N PHE A 66 -3.03 -2.20 -13.87
CA PHE A 66 -1.95 -1.87 -12.94
C PHE A 66 -1.41 -3.11 -12.21
N PHE A 67 -2.28 -4.06 -11.90
CA PHE A 67 -1.91 -5.33 -11.27
C PHE A 67 -0.93 -6.09 -12.17
N THR A 68 -1.26 -6.23 -13.45
CA THR A 68 -0.39 -6.91 -14.43
C THR A 68 0.95 -6.18 -14.58
N ALA A 69 0.93 -4.85 -14.64
CA ALA A 69 2.14 -4.04 -14.70
C ALA A 69 2.99 -4.16 -13.42
N LEU A 70 2.36 -4.25 -12.26
CA LEU A 70 3.03 -4.42 -10.96
C LEU A 70 3.70 -5.78 -10.83
N VAL A 71 3.03 -6.85 -11.26
CA VAL A 71 3.63 -8.20 -11.31
C VAL A 71 4.89 -8.18 -12.17
N ALA A 72 4.80 -7.64 -13.40
CA ALA A 72 5.95 -7.54 -14.30
C ALA A 72 7.08 -6.65 -13.73
N TYR A 73 6.73 -5.59 -13.01
CA TYR A 73 7.69 -4.75 -12.30
C TYR A 73 8.41 -5.54 -11.20
N CYS A 74 7.69 -6.30 -10.38
CA CYS A 74 8.26 -7.11 -9.32
C CYS A 74 9.19 -8.21 -9.88
N ASP A 75 8.77 -8.91 -10.93
CA ASP A 75 9.58 -9.93 -11.61
C ASP A 75 10.90 -9.33 -12.12
N LYS A 76 10.82 -8.17 -12.78
CA LYS A 76 12.00 -7.46 -13.32
C LYS A 76 12.94 -6.97 -12.22
N ALA A 77 12.38 -6.45 -11.13
CA ALA A 77 13.12 -5.92 -10.01
C ALA A 77 13.56 -7.00 -9.00
N GLN A 78 13.21 -8.27 -9.23
CA GLN A 78 13.44 -9.40 -8.32
C GLN A 78 12.88 -9.14 -6.91
N ILE A 79 11.72 -8.49 -6.84
CA ILE A 79 10.98 -8.25 -5.60
C ILE A 79 10.15 -9.49 -5.31
N ASN A 80 10.27 -10.01 -4.09
CA ASN A 80 9.45 -11.13 -3.65
C ASN A 80 8.00 -10.68 -3.46
N TYR A 81 7.06 -11.44 -4.03
CA TYR A 81 5.63 -11.23 -3.85
C TYR A 81 4.91 -12.57 -3.81
N THR A 82 3.69 -12.56 -3.27
CA THR A 82 2.75 -13.67 -3.38
C THR A 82 1.47 -13.20 -4.03
N ILE A 83 0.76 -14.10 -4.71
CA ILE A 83 -0.61 -13.83 -5.17
C ILE A 83 -1.55 -14.62 -4.29
N SER A 84 -2.32 -13.94 -3.45
CA SER A 84 -3.36 -14.56 -2.63
C SER A 84 -4.73 -14.43 -3.29
N LYS A 85 -5.61 -15.39 -2.98
CA LYS A 85 -7.02 -15.33 -3.39
C LYS A 85 -7.85 -14.76 -2.24
N GLY A 86 -8.70 -13.81 -2.57
CA GLY A 86 -9.75 -13.32 -1.68
C GLY A 86 -10.76 -14.40 -1.33
N ASP A 87 -11.59 -14.11 -0.33
CA ASP A 87 -12.63 -15.02 0.15
C ASP A 87 -13.60 -15.39 -0.99
N ALA A 88 -13.67 -16.68 -1.32
CA ALA A 88 -14.51 -17.22 -2.39
C ALA A 88 -16.01 -16.92 -2.21
N SER A 89 -16.45 -16.52 -1.02
CA SER A 89 -17.83 -16.13 -0.73
C SER A 89 -18.22 -14.73 -1.22
N LYS A 90 -17.24 -13.89 -1.61
CA LYS A 90 -17.47 -12.51 -2.08
C LYS A 90 -16.53 -12.22 -3.24
N GLU A 91 -17.02 -12.46 -4.47
CA GLU A 91 -16.35 -12.13 -5.74
C GLU A 91 -14.82 -12.33 -5.70
N GLU A 92 -14.33 -13.52 -6.10
CA GLU A 92 -12.90 -13.88 -6.09
C GLU A 92 -12.00 -12.71 -6.56
N LEU A 93 -11.35 -12.03 -5.61
CA LEU A 93 -10.41 -10.95 -5.84
C LEU A 93 -9.02 -11.48 -5.54
N ASP A 94 -8.16 -11.55 -6.55
CA ASP A 94 -6.73 -11.85 -6.33
C ASP A 94 -6.03 -10.60 -5.77
N PHE A 95 -5.06 -10.80 -4.88
CA PHE A 95 -4.23 -9.74 -4.33
C PHE A 95 -2.76 -10.03 -4.59
N LEU A 96 -2.01 -8.99 -4.99
CA LEU A 96 -0.56 -9.01 -5.06
C LEU A 96 -0.05 -8.54 -3.71
N ASP A 97 0.50 -9.47 -2.95
CA ASP A 97 0.98 -9.23 -1.59
C ASP A 97 2.50 -9.09 -1.56
N ILE A 98 2.98 -8.03 -0.92
CA ILE A 98 4.40 -7.75 -0.71
C ILE A 98 4.61 -7.40 0.75
N ASP A 99 5.46 -8.18 1.42
CA ASP A 99 5.85 -7.95 2.81
C ASP A 99 7.15 -7.14 2.85
N PHE A 100 7.11 -5.97 3.48
CA PHE A 100 8.29 -5.12 3.68
C PHE A 100 8.89 -5.28 5.08
N GLY A 101 8.29 -6.10 5.94
CA GLY A 101 8.68 -6.22 7.34
C GLY A 101 8.68 -4.85 8.01
N LYS A 102 9.83 -4.43 8.54
CA LYS A 102 10.00 -3.13 9.21
C LYS A 102 10.65 -2.08 8.31
N GLU A 103 10.89 -2.39 7.04
CA GLU A 103 11.60 -1.53 6.09
C GLU A 103 10.67 -0.46 5.48
N THR A 104 10.34 0.57 6.27
CA THR A 104 9.43 1.66 5.86
C THR A 104 9.95 2.43 4.66
N HIS A 105 11.27 2.57 4.53
CA HIS A 105 11.92 3.23 3.40
C HIS A 105 11.75 2.43 2.09
N GLU A 106 11.84 1.10 2.16
CA GLU A 106 11.60 0.25 1.00
C GLU A 106 10.14 0.30 0.56
N ALA A 107 9.20 0.24 1.52
CA ALA A 107 7.78 0.42 1.25
C ALA A 107 7.49 1.78 0.60
N HIS A 108 8.11 2.86 1.10
CA HIS A 108 7.98 4.20 0.54
C HIS A 108 8.47 4.28 -0.91
N ASN A 109 9.68 3.78 -1.18
CA ASN A 109 10.25 3.75 -2.53
C ASN A 109 9.41 2.92 -3.50
N PHE A 110 8.87 1.80 -3.03
CA PHE A 110 7.97 0.97 -3.83
C PHE A 110 6.68 1.72 -4.18
N ILE A 111 6.04 2.37 -3.21
CA ILE A 111 4.83 3.19 -3.43
C ILE A 111 5.11 4.35 -4.39
N LYS A 112 6.25 5.01 -4.24
CA LYS A 112 6.69 6.06 -5.17
C LYS A 112 6.76 5.55 -6.61
N ASN A 113 7.34 4.37 -6.82
CA ASN A 113 7.42 3.75 -8.14
C ASN A 113 6.04 3.33 -8.68
N ILE A 114 5.13 2.83 -7.82
CA ILE A 114 3.74 2.60 -8.22
C ILE A 114 3.13 3.88 -8.77
N ILE A 115 3.24 4.99 -8.04
CA ILE A 115 2.61 6.26 -8.41
C ILE A 115 3.21 6.83 -9.70
N THR A 116 4.54 6.80 -9.86
CA THR A 116 5.18 7.45 -11.02
C THR A 116 5.24 6.56 -12.25
N GLU A 117 5.61 5.28 -12.11
CA GLU A 117 5.87 4.39 -13.23
C GLU A 117 4.64 3.56 -13.62
N ILE A 118 3.83 3.14 -12.63
CA ILE A 118 2.68 2.26 -12.88
C ILE A 118 1.40 3.07 -13.14
N PHE A 119 1.09 4.02 -12.25
CA PHE A 119 -0.04 4.94 -12.45
C PHE A 119 0.28 6.05 -13.46
N GLY A 120 1.56 6.27 -13.79
CA GLY A 120 1.98 7.28 -14.76
C GLY A 120 1.79 8.72 -14.29
N LEU A 121 1.84 8.96 -12.98
CA LEU A 121 1.56 10.27 -12.38
C LEU A 121 2.84 11.07 -12.11
N LYS A 122 2.69 12.40 -12.08
CA LYS A 122 3.80 13.29 -11.74
C LYS A 122 4.13 13.25 -10.25
N ARG A 123 5.38 13.56 -9.91
CA ARG A 123 5.87 13.58 -8.52
C ARG A 123 5.16 14.59 -7.61
N ASP A 124 4.62 15.66 -8.19
CA ASP A 124 3.87 16.70 -7.50
C ASP A 124 2.37 16.40 -7.37
N VAL A 125 1.93 15.19 -7.73
CA VAL A 125 0.56 14.75 -7.51
C VAL A 125 0.21 14.84 -6.02
N LYS A 126 -0.95 15.40 -5.72
CA LYS A 126 -1.45 15.50 -4.35
C LYS A 126 -1.95 14.14 -3.89
N LEU A 127 -1.50 13.72 -2.72
CA LEU A 127 -1.93 12.50 -2.05
C LEU A 127 -2.72 12.85 -0.80
N PHE A 128 -3.72 12.05 -0.46
CA PHE A 128 -4.43 12.16 0.80
C PHE A 128 -4.22 10.88 1.59
N VAL A 129 -3.66 11.01 2.78
CA VAL A 129 -3.28 9.88 3.60
C VAL A 129 -4.25 9.75 4.77
N ARG A 130 -4.72 8.53 5.03
CA ARG A 130 -5.61 8.19 6.14
C ARG A 130 -5.06 6.99 6.87
N LEU A 131 -4.85 7.14 8.17
CA LEU A 131 -4.48 6.05 9.06
C LEU A 131 -5.75 5.58 9.77
N GLU A 132 -6.19 4.36 9.48
CA GLU A 132 -7.40 3.76 10.01
C GLU A 132 -7.03 2.67 11.04
N ASN A 133 -7.86 2.48 12.06
CA ASN A 133 -7.65 1.52 13.16
C ASN A 133 -6.30 1.70 13.90
N ALA A 134 -5.87 2.94 14.13
CA ALA A 134 -4.64 3.29 14.85
C ALA A 134 -4.84 3.80 16.29
N ALA A 135 -6.05 3.69 16.84
CA ALA A 135 -6.37 3.94 18.26
C ALA A 135 -7.54 3.04 18.69
N LEU A 136 -7.48 2.48 19.91
CA LEU A 136 -8.69 2.02 20.61
C LEU A 136 -9.60 3.24 20.85
N ALA A 137 -10.88 3.10 20.56
CA ALA A 137 -11.92 4.03 21.01
C ALA A 137 -12.04 4.05 22.54
#